data_AF-A0A6A9T3G5-F1
#
_entry.id   AF-A0A6A9T3G5-F1
#
_cell.length_a   1.000
_cell.length_b   1.000
_cell.length_c   1.000
_cell.angle_alpha   90.00
_cell.angle_beta   90.00
_cell.angle_gamma   90.00
#
_symmetry.space_group_name_H-M   'P 1'
#
loop_
_entity.id
_entity.type
_entity.pdbx_description
1 polymer ?
#
loop_
_entity_poly.entity_id
_entity_poly.type
_entity_poly.pdbx_seq_one_letter_code
_entity_poly.pdbx_strand_id
1 'polypeptide(L)'
;MVTGTHGGLRIPERFCRECHRFTRAADVAAARVDADVRVSVRSWWTHLPFALRRGGYHAPVMVVGGDLFRQGHDVPTPEEVVTAVEEALA
;
A
#
# COMPACT_ATOMS: atom_id res chain seq x y z
N MET A 1 11.07 14.62 -1.27
CA MET A 1 10.01 15.45 -1.87
C MET A 1 9.08 14.51 -2.63
N VAL A 2 7.86 14.25 -2.14
CA VAL A 2 6.93 13.31 -2.80
C VAL A 2 6.25 14.07 -3.94
N THR A 3 6.81 13.97 -5.15
CA THR A 3 6.25 14.63 -6.33
C THR A 3 5.40 13.63 -7.11
N GLY A 4 4.17 14.02 -7.40
CA GLY A 4 3.15 13.18 -8.01
C GLY A 4 3.01 13.41 -9.51
N THR A 5 4.09 13.31 -10.30
CA THR A 5 3.90 13.27 -11.75
C THR A 5 3.67 11.83 -12.17
N HIS A 6 2.41 11.46 -12.40
CA HIS A 6 2.05 10.13 -12.92
C HIS A 6 1.55 10.29 -14.36
N GLY A 7 2.37 9.88 -15.34
CA GLY A 7 1.99 9.94 -16.76
C GLY A 7 1.78 11.35 -17.31
N GLY A 8 2.52 12.35 -16.81
CA GLY A 8 2.40 13.76 -17.23
C GLY A 8 1.33 14.57 -16.50
N LEU A 9 0.53 13.95 -15.63
CA LEU A 9 -0.44 14.64 -14.78
C LEU A 9 0.11 14.88 -13.37
N ARG A 10 -0.08 16.10 -12.86
CA ARG A 10 0.29 16.50 -11.51
C ARG A 10 -0.78 16.04 -10.52
N ILE A 11 -0.49 14.98 -9.79
CA ILE A 11 -1.33 14.44 -8.73
C ILE A 11 -1.30 15.40 -7.53
N PRO A 12 -2.46 15.71 -6.91
CA PRO A 12 -2.51 16.55 -5.71
C PRO A 12 -1.64 16.00 -4.57
N GLU A 13 -1.01 16.90 -3.83
CA GLU A 13 -0.04 16.54 -2.79
C GLU A 13 -0.62 15.61 -1.71
N ARG A 14 -1.90 15.77 -1.35
CA ARG A 14 -2.57 14.91 -0.37
C ARG A 14 -2.51 13.43 -0.74
N PHE A 15 -2.76 13.10 -2.01
CA PHE A 15 -2.70 11.72 -2.49
C PHE A 15 -1.27 11.19 -2.45
N CYS A 16 -0.29 12.03 -2.78
CA CYS A 16 1.12 11.68 -2.69
C CYS A 16 1.54 11.39 -1.25
N ARG A 17 1.08 12.19 -0.29
CA ARG A 17 1.34 11.97 1.14
C ARG A 17 0.69 10.69 1.65
N GLU A 18 -0.53 10.38 1.24
CA GLU A 18 -1.21 9.13 1.59
C GLU A 18 -0.47 7.92 1.02
N CYS A 19 -0.16 7.93 -0.29
CA CYS A 19 0.67 6.89 -0.91
C CYS A 19 2.00 6.70 -0.18
N HIS A 20 2.68 7.80 0.18
CA HIS A 20 3.94 7.74 0.92
C HIS A 20 3.77 7.12 2.32
N ARG A 21 2.67 7.41 3.03
CA ARG A 21 2.41 6.79 4.34
C ARG A 21 2.18 5.29 4.21
N PHE A 22 1.42 4.87 3.20
CA PHE A 22 1.21 3.46 2.87
C PHE A 22 2.53 2.74 2.57
N THR A 23 3.37 3.28 1.68
CA THR A 23 4.66 2.65 1.34
C THR A 23 5.59 2.63 2.54
N ARG A 24 5.66 3.72 3.32
CA ARG A 24 6.48 3.78 4.54
C ARG A 24 6.04 2.75 5.58
N ALA A 25 4.74 2.56 5.78
CA ALA A 25 4.24 1.56 6.72
C ALA A 25 4.65 0.14 6.28
N ALA A 26 4.54 -0.17 4.99
CA ALA A 26 4.98 -1.45 4.43
C ALA A 26 6.49 -1.68 4.58
N ASP A 27 7.32 -0.68 4.27
CA ASP A 27 8.78 -0.80 4.39
C ASP A 27 9.21 -1.02 5.85
N VAL A 28 8.60 -0.29 6.79
CA VAL A 28 8.89 -0.44 8.23
C VAL A 28 8.43 -1.81 8.73
N ALA A 29 7.28 -2.30 8.28
CA ALA A 29 6.77 -3.61 8.69
C ALA A 29 7.65 -4.74 8.16
N ALA A 30 8.03 -4.70 6.88
CA ALA A 30 8.91 -5.70 6.28
C ALA A 30 10.28 -5.79 6.97
N ALA A 31 10.78 -4.67 7.54
CA ALA A 31 12.02 -4.67 8.32
C ALA A 31 11.87 -5.22 9.75
N ARG A 32 10.64 -5.37 10.25
CA ARG A 32 10.34 -5.83 11.62
C ARG A 32 9.90 -7.28 11.69
N VAL A 33 9.31 -7.80 10.63
CA VAL A 33 8.88 -9.20 10.56
C VAL A 33 10.10 -10.08 10.34
N ASP A 34 10.23 -11.15 11.14
CA ASP A 34 11.31 -12.15 11.02
C ASP A 34 10.98 -13.19 9.93
N ALA A 35 10.72 -12.72 8.70
CA ALA A 35 10.41 -13.54 7.53
C ALA A 35 10.80 -12.85 6.22
N ASP A 36 10.90 -13.62 5.12
CA ASP A 36 11.15 -13.06 3.79
C ASP A 36 9.89 -12.39 3.21
N VAL A 37 9.71 -11.10 3.53
CA VAL A 37 8.55 -10.30 3.10
C VAL A 37 8.88 -9.54 1.82
N ARG A 38 8.20 -9.88 0.72
CA ARG A 38 8.32 -9.15 -0.54
C ARG A 38 7.34 -7.98 -0.62
N VAL A 39 7.86 -6.76 -0.52
CA VAL A 39 7.09 -5.53 -0.77
C VAL A 39 7.13 -5.16 -2.26
N SER A 40 5.98 -4.82 -2.84
CA SER A 40 5.92 -4.29 -4.22
C SER A 40 4.93 -3.13 -4.33
N VAL A 41 5.34 -2.05 -5.00
CA VAL A 41 4.53 -0.85 -5.21
C VAL A 41 4.25 -0.70 -6.69
N ARG A 42 2.97 -0.58 -7.05
CA ARG A 42 2.50 -0.45 -8.44
C ARG A 42 1.55 0.74 -8.56
N SER A 43 1.50 1.33 -9.75
CA SER A 43 0.52 2.38 -10.04
C SER A 43 -0.88 1.78 -10.08
N TRP A 44 -1.76 2.24 -9.20
CA TRP A 44 -3.16 1.80 -9.14
C TRP A 44 -3.86 1.95 -10.50
N TRP A 45 -3.63 3.06 -11.21
CA TRP A 45 -4.20 3.31 -12.53
C TRP A 45 -3.86 2.22 -13.55
N THR A 46 -2.61 1.75 -13.55
CA THR A 46 -2.15 0.70 -14.47
C THR A 46 -2.50 -0.71 -14.01
N HIS A 47 -2.87 -0.89 -12.74
CA HIS A 47 -3.19 -2.18 -12.12
C HIS A 47 -4.65 -2.23 -11.62
N LEU A 48 -5.52 -1.39 -12.22
CA LEU A 48 -6.91 -1.24 -11.81
C LEU A 48 -7.68 -2.58 -11.79
N PRO A 49 -7.57 -3.47 -12.80
CA PRO A 49 -8.28 -4.76 -12.75
C PRO A 49 -7.86 -5.64 -11.57
N PHE A 50 -6.59 -5.57 -11.16
CA PHE A 50 -6.10 -6.31 -10.00
C PHE A 50 -6.63 -5.71 -8.70
N ALA A 51 -6.57 -4.39 -8.56
CA ALA A 51 -7.11 -3.69 -7.40
C ALA A 51 -8.61 -3.99 -7.21
N LEU A 52 -9.41 -3.90 -8.28
CA LEU A 52 -10.85 -4.17 -8.22
C LEU A 52 -11.17 -5.63 -7.83
N ARG A 53 -10.44 -6.62 -8.36
CA ARG A 53 -10.61 -8.03 -7.97
C ARG A 53 -10.37 -8.30 -6.49
N ARG A 54 -9.59 -7.44 -5.83
CA ARG A 54 -9.32 -7.51 -4.39
C ARG A 54 -10.22 -6.55 -3.59
N GLY A 55 -11.15 -5.81 -4.21
CA GLY A 55 -12.00 -4.83 -3.52
C GLY A 55 -11.36 -3.44 -3.30
N GLY A 56 -10.22 -3.18 -3.96
CA GLY A 56 -9.46 -1.94 -3.92
C GLY A 56 -10.02 -0.82 -4.81
N TYR A 57 -11.17 -0.27 -4.44
CA TYR A 57 -11.88 0.79 -5.18
C TYR A 57 -11.25 2.18 -5.02
N HIS A 58 -10.47 2.42 -3.96
CA HIS A 58 -9.93 3.73 -3.62
C HIS A 58 -8.43 3.70 -3.41
N ALA A 59 -7.64 4.31 -4.30
CA ALA A 59 -6.20 4.44 -4.10
C ALA A 59 -5.86 5.37 -2.92
N PRO A 60 -4.73 5.15 -2.22
CA PRO A 60 -3.82 3.99 -2.32
C PRO A 60 -4.46 2.69 -1.80
N VAL A 61 -4.05 1.53 -2.32
CA VAL A 61 -4.56 0.21 -1.89
C VAL A 61 -3.38 -0.62 -1.36
N MET A 62 -3.53 -1.19 -0.17
CA MET A 62 -2.60 -2.17 0.40
C MET A 62 -3.25 -3.56 0.41
N VAL A 63 -2.49 -4.53 -0.05
CA VAL A 63 -2.85 -5.95 -0.03
C VAL A 63 -1.80 -6.70 0.76
N VAL A 64 -2.23 -7.52 1.72
CA VAL A 64 -1.37 -8.36 2.56
C VAL A 64 -1.89 -9.79 2.45
N GLY A 65 -1.00 -10.79 2.30
CA GLY A 65 -1.41 -12.19 2.13
C GLY A 65 -2.22 -12.53 0.87
N GLY A 66 -2.46 -11.55 0.00
CA GLY A 66 -3.39 -11.71 -1.12
C GLY A 66 -4.77 -11.11 -0.88
N ASP A 67 -5.02 -10.52 0.28
CA ASP A 67 -6.31 -9.91 0.61
C ASP A 67 -6.19 -8.40 0.80
N LEU A 68 -7.28 -7.69 0.56
CA LEU A 68 -7.35 -6.25 0.82
C LEU A 68 -7.19 -6.00 2.31
N PHE A 69 -6.17 -5.23 2.64
CA PHE A 69 -5.91 -4.83 4.01
C PHE A 69 -6.49 -3.44 4.27
N ARG A 70 -6.05 -2.43 3.51
CA ARG A 70 -6.41 -1.02 3.72
C ARG A 70 -6.47 -0.27 2.41
N GLN A 71 -7.28 0.79 2.35
CA GLN A 71 -7.35 1.63 1.15
C GLN A 71 -7.76 3.08 1.42
N GLY A 72 -7.41 3.98 0.49
CA GLY A 72 -7.81 5.38 0.51
C GLY A 72 -7.31 6.11 1.76
N HIS A 73 -8.25 6.70 2.53
CA HIS A 73 -7.95 7.46 3.74
C HIS A 73 -7.68 6.59 4.97
N ASP A 74 -7.87 5.28 4.87
CA ASP A 74 -7.63 4.32 5.93
C ASP A 74 -6.13 3.98 5.99
N VAL A 75 -5.32 4.97 6.40
CA VAL A 75 -3.87 4.88 6.38
C VAL A 75 -3.37 3.99 7.53
N PRO A 76 -2.73 2.84 7.25
CA PRO A 76 -2.26 1.95 8.29
C PRO A 76 -1.05 2.50 9.03
N THR A 77 -0.95 2.14 10.30
CA THR A 77 0.28 2.21 11.09
C THR A 77 1.21 1.04 10.74
N PRO A 78 2.54 1.17 10.93
CA PRO A 78 3.46 0.06 10.73
C PRO A 78 3.11 -1.17 11.57
N GLU A 79 2.63 -0.98 12.79
CA GLU A 79 2.26 -2.05 13.73
C GLU A 79 1.09 -2.88 13.19
N GLU A 80 0.05 -2.23 12.66
CA GLU A 80 -1.07 -2.96 12.03
C GLU A 80 -0.62 -3.76 10.79
N VAL A 81 0.34 -3.24 10.02
CA VAL A 81 0.89 -3.97 8.87
C VAL A 81 1.71 -5.17 9.33
N VAL A 82 2.51 -5.05 10.40
CA VAL A 82 3.25 -6.19 10.98
C VAL A 82 2.27 -7.30 11.37
N THR A 83 1.25 -6.98 12.15
CA THR A 83 0.23 -7.96 12.58
C THR A 83 -0.44 -8.63 11.38
N ALA A 84 -0.86 -7.86 10.37
CA ALA A 84 -1.48 -8.42 9.19
C ALA A 84 -0.54 -9.34 8.38
N VAL A 85 0.76 -9.02 8.34
CA VAL A 85 1.76 -9.87 7.66
C VAL A 85 1.98 -11.15 8.45
N GLU A 86 2.12 -11.08 9.77
CA GLU A 86 2.28 -12.25 10.64
C GLU A 86 1.07 -13.19 10.55
N GLU A 87 -0.15 -12.65 10.57
CA GLU A 87 -1.39 -13.41 10.38
C GLU A 87 -1.47 -14.09 9.01
N ALA A 88 -0.94 -13.45 7.95
CA ALA A 88 -0.91 -14.03 6.61
C ALA A 88 0.17 -15.11 6.42
N LEU A 89 1.14 -15.21 7.34
CA LEU A 89 2.19 -16.24 7.34
C LEU A 89 1.83 -17.47 8.19
N ALA A 90 0.80 -17.37 9.03
CA ALA A 90 0.31 -18.44 9.89
C ALA A 90 -0.61 -19.43 9.12
#